data_AF-A0A9N9CPP6-F1
#
_entry.id   AF-A0A9N9CPP6-F1
#
_cell.length_a   1.000
_cell.length_b   1.000
_cell.length_c   1.000
_cell.angle_alpha   90.00
_cell.angle_beta   90.00
_cell.angle_gamma   90.00
#
_symmetry.space_group_name_H-M   'P 1'
#
loop_
_entity.id
_entity.type
_entity.pdbx_description
1 polymer ?
#
loop_
_entity_poly.entity_id
_entity_poly.type
_entity_poly.pdbx_seq_one_letter_code
_entity_poly.pdbx_strand_id
1 'polypeptide(L)'
;MRIENTHGCHPAGTGCDDRSNYKCGAQVVDANLLPNSIIELTLESPNYHDNLGVSAIGHFSMHVDNKEGHGGGYSFFSDPIWVNGCDCDNCQNIPLSFKYTRDFDMPTPPKGTWFDVWISIYWSCGSMHELNPRAIACNSQDVHYRTYVK
;
A
#
# COMPACT_ATOMS: atom_id res chain seq x y z
N MET A 1 -4.39 7.86 16.83
CA MET A 1 -4.15 9.00 15.94
C MET A 1 -2.74 8.84 15.37
N ARG A 2 -2.61 8.42 14.11
CA ARG A 2 -1.32 8.32 13.41
C ARG A 2 -1.22 9.55 12.52
N ILE A 3 -0.19 10.37 12.73
CA ILE A 3 -0.01 11.65 12.05
C ILE A 3 0.40 11.37 10.60
N GLU A 4 -0.40 11.82 9.64
CA GLU A 4 -0.05 11.82 8.23
C GLU A 4 0.87 13.03 7.96
N ASN A 5 2.18 12.79 7.86
CA ASN A 5 3.13 13.84 7.47
C ASN A 5 3.13 13.95 5.94
N THR A 6 2.32 14.85 5.39
CA THR A 6 2.33 15.22 3.96
C THR A 6 3.13 16.50 3.67
N HIS A 7 3.87 17.03 4.64
CA HIS A 7 4.60 18.29 4.51
C HIS A 7 6.12 18.06 4.51
N GLY A 8 6.69 17.95 3.30
CA GLY A 8 8.14 17.93 3.09
C GLY A 8 8.55 17.27 1.77
N CYS A 9 8.15 16.01 1.59
CA CYS A 9 8.33 15.22 0.38
C CYS A 9 7.21 14.17 0.24
N HIS A 10 7.09 13.57 -0.95
CA HIS A 10 6.19 12.44 -1.20
C HIS A 10 6.92 11.33 -1.99
N PRO A 11 6.50 10.07 -1.82
CA PRO A 11 6.95 8.98 -2.68
C PRO A 11 6.49 9.23 -4.12
N ALA A 12 7.35 8.91 -5.08
CA ALA A 12 7.07 8.95 -6.51
C ALA A 12 7.48 7.62 -7.14
N GLY A 13 6.50 6.92 -7.72
CA GLY A 13 6.69 5.57 -8.23
C GLY A 13 7.13 5.58 -9.68
N THR A 14 8.19 4.85 -9.99
CA THR A 14 8.40 4.29 -11.33
C THR A 14 7.89 2.86 -11.30
N GLY A 15 6.94 2.54 -12.19
CA GLY A 15 6.42 1.18 -12.34
C GLY A 15 7.57 0.18 -12.43
N CYS A 16 7.47 -0.93 -11.69
CA CYS A 16 8.52 -1.92 -11.68
C CYS A 16 8.70 -2.52 -13.09
N ASP A 17 9.95 -2.72 -13.49
CA ASP A 17 10.31 -3.39 -14.74
C ASP A 17 11.33 -4.48 -14.40
N ASP A 18 10.97 -5.74 -14.71
CA ASP A 18 11.83 -6.92 -14.52
C ASP A 18 13.10 -6.88 -15.39
N ARG A 19 13.22 -5.92 -16.30
CA ARG A 19 14.44 -5.65 -17.08
C ARG A 19 15.45 -4.77 -16.34
N SER A 20 15.07 -4.20 -15.20
CA SER A 20 15.95 -3.42 -14.33
C SER A 20 16.72 -4.33 -13.36
N ASN A 21 17.62 -3.76 -12.56
CA ASN A 21 18.28 -4.50 -11.47
C ASN A 21 17.31 -4.87 -10.32
N TYR A 22 16.05 -4.44 -10.40
CA TYR A 22 15.02 -4.68 -9.39
C TYR A 22 14.01 -5.73 -9.89
N LYS A 23 13.59 -6.64 -9.02
CA LYS A 23 12.55 -7.63 -9.31
C LYS A 23 11.17 -7.05 -8.95
N CYS A 24 10.17 -7.26 -9.81
CA CYS A 24 8.77 -7.11 -9.45
C CYS A 24 8.30 -8.24 -8.50
N GLY A 25 7.08 -8.12 -7.99
CA GLY A 25 6.46 -9.14 -7.13
C GLY A 25 5.99 -8.61 -5.78
N ALA A 26 5.68 -7.31 -5.68
CA ALA A 26 4.98 -6.81 -4.51
C ALA A 26 3.59 -7.46 -4.45
N GLN A 27 3.10 -7.73 -3.24
CA GLN A 27 1.86 -8.45 -3.05
C GLN A 27 1.12 -8.04 -1.79
N VAL A 28 -0.21 -8.22 -1.83
CA VAL A 28 -1.04 -8.31 -0.64
C VAL A 28 -1.08 -9.80 -0.28
N VAL A 29 -0.54 -10.16 0.88
CA VAL A 29 -0.51 -11.54 1.38
C VAL A 29 -1.79 -11.88 2.12
N ASP A 30 -2.34 -10.89 2.81
CA ASP A 30 -3.59 -11.04 3.52
C ASP A 30 -4.37 -9.73 3.56
N ALA A 31 -5.70 -9.85 3.56
CA ALA A 31 -6.60 -8.75 3.76
C ALA A 31 -7.83 -9.21 4.56
N ASN A 32 -8.31 -8.35 5.46
CA ASN A 32 -9.57 -8.58 6.16
C ASN A 32 -10.29 -7.27 6.47
N LEU A 33 -11.63 -7.31 6.46
CA LEU A 33 -12.47 -6.23 6.95
C LEU A 33 -12.88 -6.57 8.39
N LEU A 34 -12.38 -5.78 9.33
CA LEU A 34 -12.63 -5.93 10.76
C LEU A 34 -13.91 -5.17 11.16
N PRO A 35 -14.47 -5.47 12.35
CA PRO A 35 -15.53 -4.66 12.94
C PRO A 35 -15.14 -3.18 13.05
N ASN A 36 -16.14 -2.30 13.09
CA ASN A 36 -15.99 -0.84 13.15
C ASN A 36 -15.33 -0.25 11.89
N SER A 37 -15.55 -0.87 10.74
CA SER A 37 -15.13 -0.34 9.45
C SER A 37 -13.61 -0.13 9.34
N ILE A 38 -12.85 -1.12 9.78
CA ILE A 38 -11.39 -1.13 9.68
C ILE A 38 -10.98 -2.15 8.62
N ILE A 39 -10.16 -1.73 7.65
CA ILE A 39 -9.44 -2.66 6.78
C ILE A 39 -8.07 -2.96 7.40
N GLU A 40 -7.70 -4.23 7.39
CA GLU A 40 -6.39 -4.73 7.77
C GLU A 40 -5.75 -5.41 6.56
N LEU A 41 -4.53 -5.00 6.23
CA LEU A 41 -3.74 -5.53 5.11
C LEU A 41 -2.39 -6.02 5.62
N THR A 42 -1.93 -7.13 5.06
CA THR A 42 -0.53 -7.56 5.15
C THR A 42 0.08 -7.46 3.76
N LEU A 43 1.06 -6.57 3.63
CA LEU A 43 1.72 -6.23 2.38
C LEU A 43 3.14 -6.76 2.40
N GLU A 44 3.64 -7.19 1.25
CA GLU A 44 5.03 -7.58 1.06
C GLU A 44 5.64 -6.89 -0.16
N SER A 45 6.88 -6.44 -0.03
CA SER A 45 7.70 -6.05 -1.17
C SER A 45 8.53 -7.24 -1.67
N PRO A 46 9.03 -7.20 -2.92
CA PRO A 46 9.98 -8.19 -3.41
C PRO A 46 11.22 -8.25 -2.50
N ASN A 47 11.65 -9.47 -2.16
CA ASN A 47 12.87 -9.66 -1.38
C ASN A 47 14.10 -9.33 -2.24
N TYR A 48 14.63 -8.13 -2.07
CA TYR A 48 15.90 -7.70 -2.61
C TYR A 48 16.86 -7.37 -1.46
N HIS A 49 18.16 -7.49 -1.71
CA HIS A 49 19.20 -7.15 -0.72
C HIS A 49 18.96 -5.75 -0.12
N ASP A 50 19.30 -5.61 1.17
CA ASP A 50 19.27 -4.35 1.93
C ASP A 50 17.94 -3.89 2.55
N ASN A 51 17.04 -4.81 2.91
CA ASN A 51 15.87 -4.49 3.75
C ASN A 51 15.04 -3.32 3.19
N LEU A 52 14.75 -3.38 1.90
CA LEU A 52 13.92 -2.41 1.19
C LEU A 52 12.47 -2.92 1.17
N GLY A 53 11.94 -3.09 2.38
CA GLY A 53 10.55 -3.47 2.64
C GLY A 53 9.53 -2.48 2.08
N VAL A 54 8.25 -2.67 2.42
CA VAL A 54 7.20 -1.73 2.02
C VAL A 54 7.47 -0.36 2.65
N SER A 55 7.83 0.61 1.82
CA SER A 55 8.24 1.97 2.20
C SER A 55 7.09 2.96 2.17
N ALA A 56 6.20 2.79 1.20
CA ALA A 56 5.05 3.64 1.00
C ALA A 56 3.89 2.86 0.38
N ILE A 57 2.68 3.39 0.53
CA ILE A 57 1.47 2.90 -0.15
C ILE A 57 0.80 4.07 -0.85
N GLY A 58 0.24 3.82 -2.03
CA GLY A 58 -0.44 4.82 -2.84
C GLY A 58 -1.88 4.43 -3.14
N HIS A 59 -2.34 4.77 -4.34
CA HIS A 59 -3.71 4.59 -4.80
C HIS A 59 -4.33 3.33 -4.21
N PHE A 60 -5.36 3.53 -3.40
CA PHE A 60 -6.11 2.45 -2.80
C PHE A 60 -7.54 2.51 -3.30
N SER A 61 -8.06 1.38 -3.73
CA SER A 61 -9.49 1.18 -3.90
C SER A 61 -9.91 -0.20 -3.42
N MET A 62 -11.15 -0.32 -2.98
CA MET A 62 -11.77 -1.59 -2.66
C MET A 62 -13.19 -1.65 -3.21
N HIS A 63 -13.64 -2.86 -3.48
CA HIS A 63 -15.02 -3.15 -3.84
C HIS A 63 -15.53 -4.28 -2.96
N VAL A 64 -16.68 -4.09 -2.33
CA VAL A 64 -17.33 -5.13 -1.51
C VAL A 64 -18.53 -5.66 -2.28
N ASP A 65 -18.56 -6.96 -2.55
CA ASP A 65 -19.71 -7.59 -3.19
C ASP A 65 -20.97 -7.42 -2.33
N ASN A 66 -22.11 -7.18 -2.96
CA ASN A 66 -23.41 -7.34 -2.32
C ASN A 66 -24.29 -8.31 -3.12
N LYS A 67 -25.36 -8.80 -2.48
CA LYS A 67 -26.27 -9.79 -3.05
C LYS A 67 -27.01 -9.31 -4.32
N GLU A 68 -26.97 -8.01 -4.60
CA GLU A 68 -27.65 -7.37 -5.72
C GLU A 68 -26.70 -7.04 -6.88
N GLY A 69 -25.40 -7.39 -6.77
CA GLY A 69 -24.40 -7.12 -7.81
C GLY A 69 -23.98 -5.64 -7.93
N HIS A 70 -24.39 -4.80 -6.98
CA HIS A 70 -24.12 -3.36 -6.92
C HIS A 70 -23.28 -3.03 -5.68
N GLY A 71 -22.20 -3.78 -5.48
CA GLY A 71 -21.31 -3.64 -4.33
C GLY A 71 -20.85 -2.19 -4.05
N GLY A 72 -20.48 -1.91 -2.81
CA GLY A 72 -19.96 -0.60 -2.40
C GLY A 72 -18.48 -0.47 -2.78
N GLY A 73 -18.15 0.60 -3.51
CA GLY A 73 -16.76 0.97 -3.82
C GLY A 73 -16.24 2.00 -2.83
N TYR A 74 -15.00 1.85 -2.38
CA TYR A 74 -14.31 2.84 -1.57
C TYR A 74 -12.93 3.10 -2.15
N SER A 75 -12.44 4.32 -2.10
CA SER A 75 -11.10 4.66 -2.56
C SER A 75 -10.49 5.70 -1.65
N PHE A 76 -9.20 5.57 -1.37
CA PHE A 76 -8.45 6.58 -0.64
C PHE A 76 -7.03 6.74 -1.19
N PHE A 77 -6.46 7.92 -0.92
CA PHE A 77 -5.22 8.50 -1.45
C PHE A 77 -5.25 8.94 -2.92
N SER A 78 -5.22 10.25 -3.12
CA SER A 78 -4.72 10.86 -4.36
C SER A 78 -3.19 10.76 -4.46
N ASP A 79 -2.50 10.78 -3.31
CA ASP A 79 -1.05 10.85 -3.22
C ASP A 79 -0.49 9.73 -2.31
N PRO A 80 0.65 9.11 -2.66
CA PRO A 80 1.27 8.10 -1.82
C PRO A 80 1.66 8.61 -0.43
N ILE A 81 1.51 7.76 0.57
CA ILE A 81 1.91 8.02 1.96
C ILE A 81 3.07 7.13 2.38
N TRP A 82 3.98 7.69 3.18
CA TRP A 82 5.03 6.93 3.83
C TRP A 82 4.47 5.99 4.90
N VAL A 83 5.00 4.77 4.96
CA VAL A 83 4.62 3.77 5.96
C VAL A 83 5.86 3.08 6.51
N ASN A 84 5.66 2.13 7.45
CA ASN A 84 6.72 1.31 8.00
C ASN A 84 7.92 2.07 8.60
N GLY A 85 7.68 3.30 9.08
CA GLY A 85 8.70 4.16 9.67
C GLY A 85 9.56 4.92 8.65
N CYS A 86 9.22 4.85 7.36
CA CYS A 86 9.87 5.67 6.34
C CYS A 86 9.39 7.13 6.38
N ASP A 87 10.26 8.01 5.91
CA ASP A 87 10.01 9.41 5.60
C ASP A 87 11.00 9.89 4.52
N CYS A 88 11.15 11.21 4.36
CA CYS A 88 12.01 11.83 3.36
C CYS A 88 13.48 11.49 3.51
N ASP A 89 13.96 11.35 4.76
CA ASP A 89 15.37 11.26 5.08
C ASP A 89 15.74 9.87 5.64
N ASN A 90 14.75 9.07 6.01
CA ASN A 90 14.93 7.76 6.60
C ASN A 90 14.04 6.71 5.94
N CYS A 91 14.64 5.73 5.26
CA CYS A 91 13.91 4.56 4.75
C CYS A 91 14.85 3.37 4.51
N GLN A 92 15.61 3.00 5.54
CA GLN A 92 16.57 1.89 5.51
C GLN A 92 16.18 0.84 6.54
N ASN A 93 16.56 -0.42 6.32
CA ASN A 93 16.30 -1.51 7.28
C ASN A 93 14.83 -1.79 7.55
N ILE A 94 14.01 -1.70 6.50
CA ILE A 94 12.56 -1.85 6.55
C ILE A 94 12.17 -3.33 6.40
N PRO A 95 11.31 -3.88 7.28
CA PRO A 95 10.81 -5.24 7.15
C PRO A 95 10.08 -5.47 5.83
N LEU A 96 10.34 -6.61 5.19
CA LEU A 96 9.69 -6.99 3.93
C LEU A 96 8.16 -7.08 4.06
N SER A 97 7.70 -7.64 5.18
CA SER A 97 6.28 -7.76 5.51
C SER A 97 5.84 -6.58 6.38
N PHE A 98 4.75 -5.93 5.99
CA PHE A 98 4.21 -4.76 6.67
C PHE A 98 2.69 -4.91 6.88
N LYS A 99 2.27 -4.68 8.12
CA LYS A 99 0.86 -4.68 8.50
C LYS A 99 0.30 -3.27 8.50
N TYR A 100 -0.74 -3.04 7.71
CA TYR A 100 -1.41 -1.76 7.59
C TYR A 100 -2.87 -1.85 8.04
N THR A 101 -3.33 -0.84 8.77
CA THR A 101 -4.74 -0.71 9.15
C THR A 101 -5.24 0.69 8.85
N ARG A 102 -6.50 0.79 8.41
CA ARG A 102 -7.17 2.05 8.13
C ARG A 102 -8.67 1.95 8.34
N ASP A 103 -9.27 3.02 8.85
CA ASP A 103 -10.72 3.17 8.87
C ASP A 103 -11.24 3.43 7.45
N PHE A 104 -12.46 2.97 7.15
CA PHE A 104 -13.17 3.24 5.90
C PHE A 104 -14.62 3.64 6.17
N ASP A 105 -15.23 4.38 5.24
CA ASP A 105 -16.56 4.96 5.44
C ASP A 105 -17.68 4.10 4.83
N MET A 106 -17.71 2.82 5.22
CA MET A 106 -18.81 1.90 4.90
C MET A 106 -19.03 0.94 6.07
N PRO A 107 -20.25 0.40 6.29
CA PRO A 107 -20.47 -0.62 7.29
C PRO A 107 -19.59 -1.85 7.04
N THR A 108 -19.04 -2.45 8.11
CA THR A 108 -18.34 -3.74 7.99
C THR A 108 -19.28 -4.79 7.38
N PRO A 109 -18.92 -5.41 6.24
CA PRO A 109 -19.77 -6.40 5.61
C PRO A 109 -19.89 -7.68 6.45
N PRO A 110 -20.96 -8.48 6.28
CA PRO A 110 -21.09 -9.75 6.97
C PRO A 110 -19.92 -10.70 6.66
N LYS A 111 -19.58 -11.55 7.63
CA LYS A 111 -18.63 -12.65 7.43
C LYS A 111 -19.00 -13.49 6.21
N GLY A 112 -17.99 -13.83 5.40
CA GLY A 112 -18.14 -14.55 4.13
C GLY A 112 -18.47 -13.67 2.93
N THR A 113 -18.61 -12.35 3.10
CA THR A 113 -18.77 -11.41 1.98
C THR A 113 -17.45 -11.26 1.24
N TRP A 114 -17.48 -11.39 -0.09
CA TRP A 114 -16.31 -11.19 -0.94
C TRP A 114 -15.99 -9.71 -1.12
N PHE A 115 -14.71 -9.40 -1.26
CA PHE A 115 -14.25 -8.07 -1.60
C PHE A 115 -12.92 -8.12 -2.35
N ASP A 116 -12.69 -7.07 -3.13
CA ASP A 116 -11.46 -6.81 -3.86
C ASP A 116 -10.72 -5.63 -3.24
N VAL A 117 -9.39 -5.69 -3.28
CA VAL A 117 -8.48 -4.60 -2.92
C VAL A 117 -7.55 -4.36 -4.09
N TRP A 118 -7.43 -3.10 -4.49
CA TRP A 118 -6.38 -2.61 -5.38
C TRP A 118 -5.54 -1.61 -4.61
N ILE A 119 -4.22 -1.80 -4.61
CA ILE A 119 -3.28 -0.95 -3.89
C ILE A 119 -1.96 -0.81 -4.65
N SER A 120 -1.44 0.42 -4.73
CA SER A 120 -0.07 0.66 -5.17
C SER A 120 0.91 0.47 -4.00
N ILE A 121 1.84 -0.47 -4.11
CA ILE A 121 2.88 -0.74 -3.10
C ILE A 121 4.21 -0.16 -3.58
N TYR A 122 4.91 0.58 -2.71
CA TYR A 122 6.18 1.24 -3.02
C TYR A 122 7.29 0.68 -2.14
N TRP A 123 8.47 0.46 -2.72
CA TRP A 123 9.65 -0.04 -2.02
C TRP A 123 10.93 0.50 -2.64
N SER A 124 12.07 0.27 -1.96
CA SER A 124 13.38 0.71 -2.45
C SER A 124 13.41 2.21 -2.77
N CYS A 125 12.75 3.01 -1.93
CA CYS A 125 12.73 4.45 -2.06
C CYS A 125 14.14 5.01 -1.77
N GLY A 126 14.80 5.52 -2.80
CA GLY A 126 16.17 6.00 -2.70
C GLY A 126 16.23 7.47 -2.31
N SER A 127 17.26 7.88 -1.57
CA SER A 127 17.58 9.28 -1.28
C SER A 127 18.20 9.97 -2.52
N MET A 128 17.55 9.90 -3.69
CA MET A 128 18.00 10.69 -4.85
C MET A 128 17.59 12.15 -4.64
N HIS A 129 18.32 12.84 -3.76
CA HIS A 129 18.22 14.29 -3.56
C HIS A 129 18.60 15.11 -4.81
N GLU A 130 19.10 14.46 -5.86
CA GLU A 130 19.80 15.15 -6.94
C GLU A 130 18.88 15.85 -7.97
N LEU A 131 17.58 15.51 -8.04
CA LEU A 131 16.70 16.05 -9.09
C LEU A 131 15.41 16.72 -8.62
N ASN A 132 14.84 16.34 -7.47
CA ASN A 132 13.70 17.04 -6.87
C ASN A 132 13.59 16.73 -5.37
N PRO A 133 13.86 17.70 -4.46
CA PRO A 133 13.86 17.44 -3.01
C PRO A 133 12.46 17.11 -2.44
N ARG A 134 11.40 17.17 -3.26
CA ARG A 134 10.02 16.89 -2.84
C ARG A 134 9.47 15.55 -3.34
N ALA A 135 10.08 14.93 -4.34
CA ALA A 135 9.59 13.68 -4.94
C ALA A 135 10.67 12.60 -4.83
N ILE A 136 10.46 11.63 -3.95
CA ILE A 136 11.43 10.56 -3.67
C ILE A 136 11.16 9.39 -4.60
N ALA A 137 12.13 9.05 -5.45
CA ALA A 137 12.01 7.96 -6.40
C ALA A 137 11.94 6.60 -5.69
N CYS A 138 10.88 5.84 -5.99
CA CYS A 138 10.61 4.51 -5.47
C CYS A 138 10.27 3.56 -6.62
N ASN A 139 10.52 2.27 -6.42
CA ASN A 139 9.85 1.25 -7.22
C ASN A 139 8.40 1.14 -6.77
N SER A 140 7.48 0.93 -7.71
CA SER A 140 6.07 0.77 -7.40
C SER A 140 5.41 -0.33 -8.23
N GLN A 141 4.41 -0.99 -7.65
CA GLN A 141 3.57 -1.94 -8.36
C GLN A 141 2.13 -1.85 -7.87
N ASP A 142 1.19 -1.83 -8.81
CA ASP A 142 -0.23 -1.93 -8.53
C ASP A 142 -0.60 -3.39 -8.37
N VAL A 143 -1.22 -3.71 -7.24
CA VAL A 143 -1.57 -5.07 -6.84
C VAL A 143 -3.07 -5.17 -6.66
N HIS A 144 -3.64 -6.24 -7.20
CA HIS A 144 -5.01 -6.66 -6.92
C HIS A 144 -5.02 -7.90 -6.02
N TYR A 145 -5.91 -7.92 -5.04
CA TYR A 145 -6.13 -9.05 -4.16
C TYR A 145 -7.62 -9.22 -3.88
N ARG A 146 -8.13 -10.45 -4.03
CA ARG A 146 -9.53 -10.81 -3.79
C ARG A 146 -9.63 -11.82 -2.67
N THR A 147 -10.49 -11.55 -1.70
CA THR A 147 -10.73 -12.44 -0.56
C THR A 147 -12.14 -12.23 0.01
N TYR A 148 -12.44 -12.83 1.14
CA TYR A 148 -13.70 -12.68 1.86
C TYR A 148 -13.47 -12.27 3.32
N VAL A 149 -14.48 -11.62 3.91
CA VAL A 149 -14.48 -11.24 5.33
C VAL A 149 -14.40 -12.49 6.19
N LYS A 150 -13.37 -12.60 7.02
CA LYS A 150 -13.04 -13.79 7.80
C LYS A 150 -13.94 -14.00 9.02
#